data_AF-A0AAV2IKB5-F1
#
_entry.id   AF-A0AAV2IKB5-F1
#
_cell.length_a   1.000
_cell.length_b   1.000
_cell.length_c   1.000
_cell.angle_alpha   90.00
_cell.angle_beta   90.00
_cell.angle_gamma   90.00
#
_symmetry.space_group_name_H-M   'P 1'
#
loop_
_entity.id
_entity.type
_entity.pdbx_description
1 polymer ?
#
loop_
_entity_poly.entity_id
_entity_poly.type
_entity_poly.pdbx_seq_one_letter_code
_entity_poly.pdbx_strand_id
1 'polypeptide(L)'
;MCFPDRWIKFEEWLDEDANRWSKPHVPSLSLRSLTTLRKELRHAPFLLDPDVTDFNSLIDKLTSAWIQGGYLDRSLENGLKLALHKPHRHVHEGKMPRPVSVGSNLLAVKERGL
;
A
#
# COMPACT_ATOMS: atom_id res chain seq x y z
N MET A 1 -4.95 4.07 0.67
CA MET A 1 -3.64 3.66 0.09
C MET A 1 -3.88 3.41 -1.39
N CYS A 2 -3.00 3.87 -2.29
CA CYS A 2 -3.14 3.63 -3.73
C CYS A 2 -2.37 2.36 -4.11
N PHE A 3 -2.92 1.55 -5.01
CA PHE A 3 -2.21 0.40 -5.58
C PHE A 3 -1.48 0.84 -6.85
N PRO A 4 -0.14 0.91 -6.85
CA PRO A 4 0.62 1.43 -7.98
C PRO A 4 0.65 0.48 -9.17
N ASP A 5 0.56 -0.82 -8.96
CA ASP A 5 0.80 -1.83 -10.00
C ASP A 5 -0.29 -2.91 -10.06
N ARG A 6 -0.47 -3.51 -11.24
CA ARG A 6 -1.32 -4.69 -11.46
C ARG A 6 -0.57 -5.77 -12.24
N TRP A 7 -1.00 -7.03 -12.05
CA TRP A 7 -0.31 -8.20 -12.58
C TRP A 7 -1.27 -9.20 -13.22
N ILE A 8 -1.19 -9.35 -14.53
CA ILE A 8 -1.89 -10.40 -15.31
C ILE A 8 -0.91 -10.92 -16.36
N LYS A 9 -0.11 -11.93 -16.00
CA LYS A 9 1.07 -12.43 -16.75
C LYS A 9 2.21 -11.41 -16.91
N PHE A 10 1.88 -10.15 -17.15
CA PHE A 10 2.78 -9.00 -17.26
C PHE A 10 2.47 -7.97 -16.18
N GLU A 11 3.46 -7.13 -15.87
CA GLU A 11 3.34 -6.00 -14.96
C GLU A 11 2.88 -4.74 -15.70
N GLU A 12 1.98 -3.99 -15.08
CA GLU A 12 1.54 -2.66 -15.52
C GLU A 12 1.48 -1.73 -14.31
N TRP A 13 2.04 -0.53 -14.44
CA TRP A 13 2.04 0.49 -13.39
C TRP A 13 1.06 1.62 -13.72
N LEU A 14 0.59 2.32 -12.70
CA LEU A 14 -0.32 3.46 -12.80
C LEU A 14 0.45 4.75 -13.10
N ASP A 15 0.16 5.35 -14.25
CA ASP A 15 0.58 6.70 -14.57
C ASP A 15 -0.39 7.68 -13.87
N GLU A 16 -0.02 8.20 -12.70
CA GLU A 16 -0.86 9.09 -11.88
C GLU A 16 -1.24 10.40 -12.61
N ASP A 17 -0.36 10.88 -13.49
CA ASP A 17 -0.58 12.11 -14.25
C ASP A 17 -1.60 11.89 -15.38
N ALA A 18 -1.51 10.74 -16.05
CA ALA A 18 -2.36 10.41 -17.19
C ALA A 18 -3.59 9.55 -16.86
N ASN A 19 -3.75 9.11 -15.61
CA ASN A 19 -4.86 8.26 -15.14
C ASN A 19 -5.09 7.03 -16.03
N ARG A 20 -4.00 6.38 -16.45
CA ARG A 20 -4.01 5.18 -17.30
C ARG A 20 -2.95 4.19 -16.84
N TRP A 21 -3.12 2.93 -17.21
CA TRP A 21 -2.10 1.91 -17.04
C TRP A 21 -1.00 2.04 -18.10
N SER A 22 0.23 1.67 -17.74
CA SER A 22 1.33 1.53 -18.68
C SER A 22 1.08 0.41 -19.69
N LYS A 23 1.97 0.27 -20.68
CA LYS A 23 2.00 -0.94 -21.50
C LYS A 23 2.43 -2.14 -20.64
N PRO A 24 1.86 -3.34 -20.87
CA PRO A 24 2.28 -4.55 -20.18
C PRO A 24 3.74 -4.86 -20.50
N HIS A 25 4.51 -5.22 -19.48
CA HIS A 25 5.92 -5.58 -19.63
C HIS A 25 6.33 -6.72 -18.71
N VAL A 26 7.47 -7.35 -19.03
CA VAL A 26 8.08 -8.35 -18.16
C VAL A 26 8.85 -7.60 -17.07
N PRO A 27 8.58 -7.86 -15.79
CA PRO A 27 9.25 -7.17 -14.70
C PRO A 27 10.74 -7.50 -14.64
N SER A 28 11.53 -6.55 -14.12
CA SER A 28 12.89 -6.81 -13.69
C SER A 28 12.98 -6.70 -12.18
N LEU A 29 13.15 -7.86 -11.50
CA LEU A 29 13.28 -7.91 -10.05
C LEU A 29 14.76 -7.85 -9.65
N SER A 30 15.07 -7.07 -8.61
CA SER A 30 16.42 -7.03 -8.07
C SER A 30 16.76 -8.33 -7.31
N LEU A 31 18.01 -8.79 -7.43
CA LEU A 31 18.48 -9.96 -6.65
C LEU A 31 18.35 -9.73 -5.13
N ARG A 32 18.56 -8.48 -4.70
CA ARG A 32 18.42 -8.08 -3.29
C ARG A 32 16.99 -8.28 -2.79
N SER A 33 15.98 -7.84 -3.54
CA SER A 33 14.58 -8.01 -3.14
C SER A 33 14.18 -9.49 -3.06
N LEU A 34 14.63 -10.32 -4.01
CA LEU A 34 14.41 -11.78 -3.95
C LEU A 34 15.10 -12.43 -2.74
N THR A 35 16.31 -12.01 -2.42
CA THR A 35 17.07 -12.54 -1.27
C THR A 35 16.42 -12.15 0.05
N THR A 36 15.97 -10.90 0.17
CA THR A 36 15.22 -10.43 1.33
C THR A 36 13.90 -11.20 1.45
N LEU A 37 13.12 -11.29 0.37
CA LEU A 37 11.86 -12.02 0.36
C LEU A 37 12.02 -13.47 0.83
N ARG A 38 13.05 -14.18 0.34
CA ARG A 38 13.36 -15.55 0.79
C ARG A 38 13.63 -15.63 2.30
N LYS A 39 14.32 -14.64 2.87
CA LYS A 39 14.61 -14.60 4.32
C LYS A 39 13.33 -14.36 5.12
N GLU A 40 12.53 -13.39 4.70
CA GLU A 40 11.27 -13.06 5.38
C GLU A 40 10.28 -14.23 5.31
N LEU A 41 10.08 -14.84 4.14
CA LEU A 41 9.19 -16.00 3.98
C LEU A 41 9.60 -17.21 4.83
N ARG A 42 10.86 -17.33 5.25
CA ARG A 42 11.30 -18.42 6.13
C ARG A 42 10.77 -18.27 7.56
N HIS A 43 10.55 -17.03 8.00
CA HIS A 43 10.16 -16.70 9.37
C HIS A 43 8.79 -16.00 9.44
N ALA A 44 8.13 -15.83 8.29
CA ALA A 44 6.86 -15.15 8.20
C ALA A 44 5.76 -15.94 8.92
N PRO A 45 4.87 -15.26 9.67
CA PRO A 45 3.70 -15.90 10.25
C PRO A 45 2.65 -16.17 9.16
N PHE A 46 2.59 -17.43 8.71
CA PHE A 46 1.59 -17.86 7.73
C PHE A 46 0.25 -18.17 8.37
N LEU A 47 -0.83 -17.69 7.74
CA LEU A 47 -2.20 -18.09 8.01
C LEU A 47 -2.77 -18.70 6.73
N LEU A 48 -2.77 -20.03 6.64
CA LEU A 48 -3.24 -20.77 5.48
C LEU A 48 -4.68 -21.22 5.69
N ASP A 49 -5.47 -21.19 4.61
CA ASP A 49 -6.88 -21.60 4.57
C ASP A 49 -7.72 -21.07 5.75
N PRO A 50 -7.68 -19.76 6.05
CA PRO A 50 -8.51 -19.22 7.10
C PRO A 50 -9.97 -19.34 6.71
N ASP A 51 -10.75 -20.01 7.55
CA ASP A 51 -12.22 -20.02 7.46
C ASP A 51 -12.79 -18.62 7.79
N VAL A 52 -12.75 -17.71 6.81
CA VAL A 52 -13.27 -16.33 6.83
C VAL A 52 -13.64 -15.90 5.40
N THR A 53 -14.73 -15.15 5.26
CA THR A 53 -15.22 -14.64 3.97
C THR A 53 -14.95 -13.15 3.77
N ASP A 54 -14.88 -12.40 4.87
CA ASP A 54 -14.83 -10.94 4.86
C ASP A 54 -13.47 -10.41 5.28
N PHE A 55 -13.06 -9.28 4.70
CA PHE A 55 -11.77 -8.65 4.97
C PHE A 55 -11.61 -8.26 6.45
N ASN A 56 -12.67 -7.78 7.09
CA ASN A 56 -12.64 -7.41 8.51
C ASN A 56 -12.37 -8.63 9.40
N SER A 57 -13.10 -9.73 9.16
CA SER A 57 -12.90 -10.99 9.89
C SER A 57 -11.51 -11.58 9.63
N LEU A 58 -10.98 -11.42 8.41
CA LEU A 58 -9.60 -11.81 8.10
C LEU A 58 -8.58 -11.01 8.90
N ILE A 59 -8.72 -9.67 8.99
CA ILE A 59 -7.84 -8.81 9.78
C ILE A 59 -7.84 -9.23 11.25
N ASP A 60 -9.03 -9.47 11.81
CA ASP A 60 -9.15 -9.89 13.22
C ASP A 60 -8.48 -11.23 13.48
N LYS A 61 -8.71 -12.22 12.60
CA LYS A 61 -8.10 -13.55 12.69
C LYS A 61 -6.57 -13.49 12.54
N LEU A 62 -6.09 -12.71 11.58
CA LEU A 62 -4.67 -12.49 11.34
C LEU A 62 -3.98 -11.84 12.54
N THR A 63 -4.55 -10.75 13.05
CA THR A 63 -3.98 -9.99 14.17
C THR A 63 -3.94 -10.83 15.44
N SER A 64 -5.02 -11.58 15.71
CA SER A 64 -5.09 -12.51 16.83
C SER A 64 -4.04 -13.61 16.74
N ALA A 65 -3.87 -14.22 15.56
CA ALA A 65 -2.89 -15.27 15.33
C ALA A 65 -1.45 -14.75 15.50
N TRP A 66 -1.16 -13.54 15.02
CA TRP A 66 0.17 -12.94 15.13
C TRP A 66 0.53 -12.57 16.57
N ILE A 67 -0.42 -12.08 17.36
CA ILE A 67 -0.21 -11.81 18.79
C ILE A 67 0.03 -13.12 19.55
N GLN A 68 -0.76 -14.16 19.28
CA GLN A 68 -0.60 -15.48 19.91
C GLN A 68 0.75 -16.12 19.54
N GLY A 69 1.20 -15.94 18.30
CA GLY A 69 2.51 -16.40 17.83
C GLY A 69 3.68 -15.54 18.28
N GLY A 70 3.45 -14.43 18.99
CA GLY A 70 4.50 -13.50 19.45
C GLY A 70 5.13 -12.65 18.34
N TYR A 71 4.52 -12.59 17.16
CA TYR A 71 4.98 -11.78 16.03
C TYR A 71 4.53 -10.32 16.11
N LEU A 72 3.48 -10.05 16.90
CA LEU A 72 2.93 -8.72 17.10
C LEU A 72 2.71 -8.46 18.59
N ASP A 73 3.19 -7.32 19.08
CA ASP A 73 2.86 -6.89 20.44
C ASP A 73 1.40 -6.40 20.52
N ARG A 74 0.74 -6.70 21.64
CA ARG A 74 -0.68 -6.36 21.84
C ARG A 74 -0.93 -4.85 21.80
N SER A 75 0.05 -4.02 22.15
CA SER A 75 -0.10 -2.55 22.06
C SER A 75 -0.29 -2.05 20.63
N LEU A 76 0.23 -2.78 19.63
CA LEU A 76 0.19 -2.38 18.22
C LEU A 76 -1.08 -2.85 17.49
N GLU A 77 -1.89 -3.71 18.11
CA GLU A 77 -3.10 -4.28 17.51
C GLU A 77 -4.01 -3.21 16.90
N ASN A 78 -4.36 -2.19 17.69
CA ASN A 78 -5.27 -1.13 17.26
C ASN A 78 -4.67 -0.31 16.11
N GLY A 79 -3.37 -0.05 16.15
CA GLY A 79 -2.66 0.69 15.10
C GLY A 79 -2.64 -0.08 13.78
N LEU A 80 -2.38 -1.39 13.85
CA LEU A 80 -2.39 -2.27 12.69
C LEU A 80 -3.79 -2.35 12.07
N LYS A 81 -4.81 -2.61 12.88
CA LYS A 81 -6.22 -2.66 12.42
C LYS A 81 -6.63 -1.35 11.76
N LEU A 82 -6.35 -0.22 12.39
CA LEU A 82 -6.62 1.11 11.83
C LEU A 82 -5.93 1.29 10.46
N ALA A 83 -4.66 0.89 10.35
CA ALA A 83 -3.91 1.02 9.11
C ALA A 83 -4.49 0.14 7.98
N LEU A 84 -4.87 -1.10 8.29
CA LEU A 84 -5.43 -2.05 7.32
C LEU A 84 -6.84 -1.67 6.85
N HIS A 85 -7.66 -1.06 7.72
CA HIS A 85 -8.99 -0.56 7.38
C HIS A 85 -9.00 0.79 6.66
N LYS A 86 -7.84 1.43 6.43
CA LYS A 86 -7.81 2.67 5.64
C LYS A 86 -8.42 2.41 4.26
N PRO A 87 -9.19 3.35 3.69
CA PRO A 87 -9.81 3.16 2.38
C PRO A 87 -8.75 2.82 1.32
N HIS A 88 -9.05 1.75 0.59
CA HIS A 88 -8.27 1.23 -0.53
C HIS A 88 -8.80 1.92 -1.78
N ARG A 89 -7.96 2.72 -2.43
CA ARG A 89 -8.40 3.51 -3.59
C ARG A 89 -7.92 2.85 -4.87
N HIS A 90 -8.83 2.72 -5.83
CA HIS A 90 -8.54 2.16 -7.14
C HIS A 90 -8.60 3.21 -8.26
N VAL A 91 -7.93 2.93 -9.37
CA VAL A 91 -7.78 3.85 -10.53
C VAL A 91 -9.11 4.37 -11.07
N HIS A 92 -10.18 3.59 -10.92
CA HIS A 92 -11.51 3.93 -11.40
C HIS A 92 -12.28 4.92 -10.50
N GLU A 93 -11.73 5.28 -9.33
CA GLU A 93 -12.40 6.10 -8.30
C GLU A 93 -12.00 7.60 -8.37
N GLY A 94 -11.57 8.08 -9.54
CA GLY A 94 -11.29 9.51 -9.81
C GLY A 94 -10.00 10.07 -9.19
N LYS A 95 -9.69 11.35 -9.43
CA LYS A 95 -8.45 12.03 -8.97
C LYS A 95 -8.51 12.46 -7.49
N MET A 96 -7.35 12.57 -6.83
CA MET A 96 -7.21 13.32 -5.57
C MET A 96 -7.53 14.82 -5.82
N PRO A 97 -8.25 15.52 -4.91
CA PRO A 97 -7.93 16.93 -4.70
C PRO A 97 -6.47 16.97 -4.28
N ARG A 98 -5.62 17.69 -5.02
CA ARG A 98 -4.26 17.95 -4.59
C ARG A 98 -4.33 18.51 -3.17
N PRO A 99 -3.60 17.99 -2.17
CA PRO A 99 -3.42 18.74 -0.94
C PRO A 99 -2.85 20.09 -1.38
N VAL A 100 -3.50 21.18 -0.96
CA VAL A 100 -3.05 22.53 -1.29
C VAL A 100 -1.58 22.59 -0.90
N SER A 101 -0.69 22.69 -1.89
CA SER A 101 0.72 22.93 -1.64
C SER A 101 0.80 24.25 -0.90
N VAL A 102 1.07 24.21 0.40
CA VAL A 102 1.49 25.36 1.19
C VAL A 102 2.86 25.77 0.64
N GLY A 103 2.85 26.51 -0.47
CA GLY A 103 4.05 26.82 -1.24
C GLY A 103 3.79 27.69 -2.47
N SER A 104 2.56 27.73 -2.98
CA SER A 104 2.26 28.57 -4.16
C SER A 104 2.13 30.06 -3.84
N ASN A 105 2.07 30.46 -2.57
CA ASN A 105 1.89 31.86 -2.16
C ASN A 105 3.20 32.63 -1.94
N LEU A 106 4.38 32.00 -2.02
CA LEU A 106 5.66 32.72 -1.85
C LEU A 106 6.15 33.42 -3.12
N LEU A 107 5.65 33.02 -4.30
CA LEU A 107 5.99 33.65 -5.58
C LEU A 107 5.08 34.84 -5.93
N ALA A 108 3.91 34.96 -5.29
CA ALA A 108 2.97 36.07 -5.51
C ALA A 108 3.29 37.33 -4.67
N VAL A 109 4.23 37.26 -3.73
CA VAL A 109 4.61 38.40 -2.87
C VAL A 109 5.84 39.15 -3.40
N LYS A 110 6.58 38.61 -4.37
CA LYS A 110 7.78 39.27 -4.94
C LYS A 110 7.49 40.23 -6.10
N GLU A 111 6.23 40.40 -6.52
CA GLU A 111 5.82 41.40 -7.53
C GLU A 111 5.15 42.66 -6.93
N ARG A 112 5.28 42.89 -5.61
CA ARG A 112 4.91 44.17 -4.99
C ARG A 112 6.02 44.74 -4.13
N GLY A 113 7.21 44.79 -4.73
CA GLY A 113 8.38 45.50 -4.22
C GLY A 113 8.79 46.61 -5.17
N LEU A 114 7.87 47.55 -5.43
CA LEU A 114 7.97 48.94 -5.92
C LEU A 114 6.65 49.34 -6.59
#